data_AF-A0A2X1NFZ7-F1
#
_entry.id   AF-A0A2X1NFZ7-F1
#
_cell.length_a   1.000
_cell.length_b   1.000
_cell.length_c   1.000
_cell.angle_alpha   90.00
_cell.angle_beta   90.00
_cell.angle_gamma   90.00
#
_symmetry.space_group_name_H-M   'P 1'
#
loop_
_entity.id
_entity.type
_entity.pdbx_description
1 polymer ?
#
loop_
_entity_poly.entity_id
_entity_poly.type
_entity_poly.pdbx_seq_one_letter_code
_entity_poly.pdbx_strand_id
1 'polypeptide(L)'
;MKQALYVDSISSVTGSFIGTSSVTAYIESSSGVSVGGRTGLTAVVVGLLFLLVIFLSPLAGMVPGYAAAGALIYVGVLMTSSLARVNWQDLTESVPAFITAVMMPFSFSITEGIALGFISYCVMKIGTGRLRDLSPCVIIVALMFILKIVFIDAH
;
A
#
# COMPACT_ATOMS: atom_id res chain seq x y z
N MET A 1 -0.30 -9.21 15.95
CA MET A 1 -0.85 -8.05 15.20
C MET A 1 -0.37 -6.71 15.74
N LYS A 2 -0.67 -6.30 16.98
CA LYS A 2 -0.26 -4.98 17.51
C LYS A 2 1.24 -4.67 17.35
N GLN A 3 2.11 -5.59 17.77
CA GLN A 3 3.56 -5.43 17.64
C GLN A 3 4.01 -5.24 16.18
N ALA A 4 3.39 -5.94 15.22
CA ALA A 4 3.70 -5.80 13.80
C ALA A 4 3.30 -4.42 13.26
N LEU A 5 2.14 -3.90 13.65
CA LEU A 5 1.68 -2.55 13.30
C LEU A 5 2.57 -1.45 13.90
N TYR A 6 3.10 -1.64 15.11
CA TYR A 6 4.05 -0.71 15.71
C TYR A 6 5.37 -0.69 14.95
N VAL A 7 5.91 -1.86 14.60
CA VAL A 7 7.15 -1.96 13.82
C VAL A 7 6.99 -1.35 12.43
N ASP A 8 5.87 -1.62 11.75
CA ASP A 8 5.57 -1.04 10.43
C ASP A 8 5.48 0.50 10.47
N SER A 9 4.77 1.04 11.47
CA SER A 9 4.66 2.48 11.69
C SER A 9 6.03 3.12 11.98
N ILE A 10 6.82 2.54 12.88
CA ILE A 10 8.16 3.05 13.23
C ILE A 10 9.07 2.99 12.00
N SER A 11 9.08 1.86 11.28
CA SER A 11 9.88 1.69 10.07
C SER A 11 9.50 2.69 8.99
N SER A 12 8.20 2.94 8.80
CA SER A 12 7.70 3.94 7.85
C SER A 12 8.14 5.35 8.23
N VAL A 13 8.00 5.75 9.49
CA VAL A 13 8.40 7.09 9.95
C VAL A 13 9.91 7.28 9.83
N THR A 14 10.70 6.30 10.27
CA THR A 14 12.16 6.37 10.18
C THR A 14 12.64 6.37 8.72
N GLY A 15 12.04 5.57 7.83
CA GLY A 15 12.35 5.58 6.40
C GLY A 15 12.07 6.93 5.75
N SER A 16 10.86 7.46 5.96
CA SER A 16 10.47 8.78 5.46
C SER A 16 11.34 9.91 6.00
N PHE A 17 11.78 9.82 7.26
CA PHE A 17 12.70 10.81 7.86
C PHE A 17 14.09 10.81 7.24
N ILE A 18 14.58 9.64 6.82
CA ILE A 18 15.88 9.49 6.15
C ILE A 18 15.78 9.86 4.65
N GLY A 19 14.60 10.24 4.17
CA GLY A 19 14.37 10.68 2.79
C GLY A 19 14.00 9.56 1.82
N THR A 20 13.64 8.37 2.31
CA THR A 20 13.10 7.29 1.47
C THR A 20 11.57 7.27 1.52
N SER A 21 10.93 6.54 0.61
CA SER A 21 9.47 6.31 0.70
C SER A 21 9.11 5.47 1.94
N SER A 22 7.83 5.47 2.31
CA SER A 22 7.29 4.64 3.41
C SER A 22 7.64 3.17 3.21
N VAL A 23 8.20 2.55 4.26
CA VAL A 23 8.58 1.13 4.26
C VAL A 23 7.39 0.27 4.67
N THR A 24 7.06 -0.73 3.86
CA THR A 24 5.94 -1.66 4.09
C THR A 24 6.40 -3.11 3.88
N ALA A 25 5.78 -4.03 4.62
CA ALA A 25 6.00 -5.47 4.43
C ALA A 25 5.45 -5.94 3.07
N TYR A 26 6.32 -6.48 2.22
CA TYR A 26 5.95 -6.98 0.89
C TYR A 26 5.54 -8.46 0.91
N ILE A 27 4.64 -8.84 -0.01
CA ILE A 27 4.18 -10.23 -0.16
C ILE A 27 5.35 -11.18 -0.49
N GLU A 28 6.36 -10.69 -1.19
CA GLU A 28 7.56 -11.46 -1.53
C GLU A 28 8.38 -11.82 -0.29
N SER A 29 8.34 -11.01 0.78
CA SER A 29 9.01 -11.33 2.05
C SER A 29 8.39 -12.56 2.72
N SER A 30 7.15 -12.94 2.38
CA SER A 30 6.55 -14.19 2.87
C SER A 30 7.24 -15.44 2.34
N SER A 31 7.89 -15.35 1.17
CA SER A 31 8.66 -16.47 0.61
C SER A 31 9.83 -16.87 1.53
N GLY A 32 10.50 -15.88 2.15
CA GLY A 32 11.57 -16.13 3.13
C GLY A 32 11.08 -16.87 4.38
N VAL A 33 9.82 -16.67 4.78
CA VAL A 33 9.19 -17.43 5.87
C VAL A 33 8.85 -18.85 5.42
N SER A 34 8.37 -19.01 4.18
CA SER A 34 8.00 -20.32 3.62
C SER A 34 9.18 -21.30 3.51
N VAL A 35 10.40 -20.78 3.29
CA VAL A 35 11.65 -21.58 3.21
C VAL A 35 12.30 -21.79 4.59
N GLY A 36 11.68 -21.32 5.68
CA GLY A 36 12.12 -21.60 7.06
C GLY A 36 12.63 -20.40 7.86
N GLY A 37 12.56 -19.18 7.33
CA GLY A 37 12.91 -17.96 8.06
C GLY A 37 11.89 -17.63 9.15
N ARG A 38 12.13 -18.12 10.38
CA ARG A 38 11.19 -17.95 11.51
C ARG A 38 11.65 -17.00 12.61
N THR A 39 12.94 -16.67 12.68
CA THR A 39 13.55 -15.92 13.79
C THR A 39 13.75 -14.43 13.50
N GLY A 40 13.37 -13.94 12.32
CA GLY A 40 13.65 -12.57 11.87
C GLY A 40 15.11 -12.31 11.49
N LEU A 41 16.04 -13.22 11.81
CA LEU A 41 17.44 -13.14 11.42
C LEU A 41 17.61 -13.08 9.89
N THR A 42 16.72 -13.75 9.14
CA THR A 42 16.68 -13.67 7.69
C THR A 42 16.45 -12.24 7.20
N ALA A 43 15.52 -11.50 7.81
CA ALA A 43 15.24 -10.11 7.46
C ALA A 43 16.43 -9.19 7.78
N VAL A 44 17.11 -9.42 8.92
CA VAL A 44 18.32 -8.66 9.31
C VAL A 44 19.47 -8.91 8.34
N VAL A 45 19.74 -10.18 8.01
CA VAL A 45 20.81 -10.54 7.07
C VAL A 45 20.52 -9.97 5.69
N VAL A 46 19.28 -10.09 5.19
CA VAL A 46 18.86 -9.50 3.92
C VAL A 46 19.05 -7.98 3.94
N GLY A 47 18.64 -7.28 5.00
CA GLY A 47 18.85 -5.84 5.13
C GLY A 47 20.32 -5.44 5.11
N LEU A 48 21.18 -6.18 5.80
CA LEU A 48 22.62 -5.93 5.81
C LEU A 48 23.26 -6.19 4.43
N LEU A 49 22.84 -7.25 3.74
CA LEU A 49 23.26 -7.51 2.36
C LEU A 49 22.79 -6.40 1.42
N PHE A 50 21.57 -5.87 1.57
CA PHE A 50 21.09 -4.74 0.78
C PHE A 50 21.89 -3.46 1.02
N LEU A 51 22.37 -3.20 2.25
CA LEU A 51 23.29 -2.10 2.52
C LEU A 51 24.62 -2.27 1.78
N LEU A 52 25.16 -3.50 1.71
CA LEU A 52 26.36 -3.78 0.93
C LEU A 52 26.12 -3.65 -0.58
N VAL A 53 24.93 -4.00 -1.06
CA VAL A 53 24.54 -3.87 -2.48
C VAL A 53 24.49 -2.41 -2.93
N ILE A 54 24.37 -1.41 -2.04
CA ILE A 54 24.43 0.01 -2.43
C ILE A 54 25.72 0.33 -3.19
N PHE A 55 26.85 -0.26 -2.81
CA PHE A 55 28.13 -0.10 -3.52
C PHE A 55 28.14 -0.79 -4.90
N LEU A 56 27.32 -1.82 -5.07
CA LEU A 56 27.12 -2.55 -6.33
C LEU A 56 25.91 -2.04 -7.13
N SER A 57 25.23 -0.98 -6.67
CA SER A 57 24.10 -0.37 -7.38
C SER A 57 24.37 -0.05 -8.86
N PRO A 58 25.57 0.39 -9.31
CA PRO A 58 25.82 0.59 -10.74
C PRO A 58 25.75 -0.71 -11.57
N LEU A 59 26.01 -1.88 -10.98
CA LEU A 59 25.85 -3.18 -11.68
C LEU A 59 24.37 -3.52 -11.86
N ALA A 60 23.51 -3.16 -10.91
CA ALA A 60 22.05 -3.37 -11.04
C ALA A 60 21.46 -2.54 -12.18
N GLY A 61 22.01 -1.35 -12.45
CA GLY A 61 21.61 -0.51 -13.58
C GLY A 61 21.94 -1.07 -14.96
N MET A 62 22.78 -2.11 -15.06
CA MET A 62 23.06 -2.81 -16.32
C MET A 62 21.95 -3.78 -16.73
N VAL A 63 21.06 -4.14 -15.79
CA VAL A 63 19.97 -5.07 -16.05
C VAL A 63 18.87 -4.34 -16.83
N PRO A 64 18.47 -4.83 -18.02
CA PRO A 64 17.41 -4.21 -18.79
C PRO A 64 16.07 -4.28 -18.05
N GLY A 65 15.30 -3.19 -18.06
CA GLY A 65 14.03 -3.09 -17.33
C GLY A 65 12.97 -4.14 -17.73
N TYR A 66 13.04 -4.67 -18.95
CA TYR A 66 12.13 -5.75 -19.38
C TYR A 66 12.35 -7.05 -18.59
N ALA A 67 13.54 -7.28 -18.02
CA ALA A 67 13.80 -8.46 -17.19
C ALA A 67 13.05 -8.39 -15.85
N ALA A 68 12.87 -7.19 -15.29
CA ALA A 68 12.11 -6.98 -14.06
C ALA A 68 10.59 -6.99 -14.26
N ALA A 69 10.12 -6.68 -15.48
CA ALA A 69 8.70 -6.56 -15.79
C ALA A 69 7.91 -7.85 -15.49
N GLY A 70 8.46 -9.03 -15.82
CA GLY A 70 7.80 -10.31 -15.55
C GLY A 70 7.56 -10.56 -14.06
N ALA A 71 8.53 -10.23 -13.22
CA ALA A 71 8.40 -10.35 -11.77
C ALA A 71 7.32 -9.39 -11.23
N LEU A 72 7.33 -8.12 -11.67
CA LEU A 72 6.33 -7.13 -11.26
C LEU A 72 4.90 -7.50 -11.69
N ILE A 73 4.73 -8.07 -12.88
CA ILE A 73 3.41 -8.56 -13.33
C ILE A 73 2.92 -9.70 -12.43
N TYR A 74 3.80 -10.66 -12.12
CA TYR A 74 3.45 -11.78 -11.25
C TYR A 74 3.07 -11.31 -9.83
N VAL A 75 3.83 -10.38 -9.25
CA VAL A 75 3.49 -9.75 -7.96
C VAL A 75 2.15 -9.04 -8.04
N GLY A 76 1.88 -8.30 -9.13
CA GLY A 76 0.60 -7.65 -9.36
C GLY A 76 -0.57 -8.64 -9.31
N VAL A 77 -0.46 -9.77 -10.02
CA VAL A 77 -1.47 -10.85 -10.00
C VAL A 77 -1.70 -11.38 -8.58
N LEU A 78 -0.62 -11.60 -7.82
CA LEU A 78 -0.73 -12.05 -6.43
C LEU A 78 -1.42 -11.00 -5.54
N MET A 79 -1.15 -9.71 -5.75
CA MET A 79 -1.79 -8.64 -4.97
C MET A 79 -3.28 -8.48 -5.33
N THR A 80 -3.66 -8.65 -6.60
CA THR A 80 -5.07 -8.61 -7.06
C THR A 80 -5.94 -9.67 -6.38
N SER A 81 -5.36 -10.80 -5.95
CA SER A 81 -6.11 -11.82 -5.18
C SER A 81 -6.79 -11.26 -3.92
N SER A 82 -6.27 -10.17 -3.36
CA SER A 82 -6.89 -9.51 -2.20
C SER A 82 -8.24 -8.89 -2.52
N LEU A 83 -8.51 -8.56 -3.78
CA LEU A 83 -9.81 -8.04 -4.23
C LEU A 83 -10.91 -9.11 -4.15
N ALA A 84 -10.55 -10.39 -4.21
CA ALA A 84 -11.49 -11.49 -4.00
C ALA A 84 -12.00 -11.59 -2.54
N ARG A 85 -11.30 -10.94 -1.59
CA ARG A 85 -11.71 -10.89 -0.17
C ARG A 85 -12.71 -9.78 0.14
N VAL A 86 -13.03 -8.91 -0.83
CA VAL A 86 -14.02 -7.84 -0.67
C VAL A 86 -15.43 -8.43 -0.67
N ASN A 87 -16.31 -7.92 0.20
CA ASN A 87 -17.72 -8.31 0.19
C ASN A 87 -18.47 -7.61 -0.95
N TRP A 88 -18.54 -8.27 -2.10
CA TRP A 88 -19.20 -7.76 -3.29
C TRP A 88 -20.72 -7.61 -3.18
N GLN A 89 -21.35 -8.25 -2.19
CA GLN A 89 -22.79 -8.15 -1.97
C GLN A 89 -23.19 -6.85 -1.27
N ASP A 90 -22.26 -6.20 -0.57
CA ASP A 90 -22.50 -4.92 0.09
C ASP A 90 -21.99 -3.76 -0.79
N LEU A 91 -22.93 -2.99 -1.37
CA LEU A 91 -22.59 -1.81 -2.17
C LEU A 91 -21.77 -0.77 -1.40
N THR A 92 -21.91 -0.72 -0.07
CA THR A 92 -21.14 0.24 0.76
C THR A 92 -19.66 -0.12 0.86
N GLU A 93 -19.28 -1.35 0.51
CA GLU A 93 -17.88 -1.81 0.48
C GLU A 93 -17.37 -2.05 -0.94
N SER A 94 -18.23 -2.57 -1.83
CA SER A 94 -17.84 -2.91 -3.20
C SER A 94 -17.63 -1.69 -4.10
N VAL A 95 -18.46 -0.64 -3.95
CA VAL A 95 -18.31 0.59 -4.74
C VAL A 95 -16.99 1.31 -4.41
N PRO A 96 -16.63 1.54 -3.14
CA PRO A 96 -15.34 2.14 -2.80
C PRO A 96 -14.14 1.29 -3.23
N ALA A 97 -14.22 -0.03 -3.08
CA ALA A 97 -13.16 -0.93 -3.53
C ALA A 97 -12.95 -0.87 -5.05
N PHE A 98 -14.05 -0.83 -5.82
CA PHE A 98 -14.01 -0.68 -7.27
C PHE A 98 -13.43 0.68 -7.69
N ILE A 99 -13.90 1.78 -7.09
CA ILE A 99 -13.38 3.13 -7.38
C ILE A 99 -11.88 3.18 -7.10
N THR A 100 -11.44 2.64 -5.96
CA THR A 100 -10.01 2.61 -5.60
C THR A 100 -9.18 1.86 -6.65
N ALA A 101 -9.60 0.65 -7.00
CA ALA A 101 -8.86 -0.22 -7.92
C ALA A 101 -8.77 0.37 -9.33
N VAL A 102 -9.81 1.08 -9.77
CA VAL A 102 -9.90 1.65 -11.13
C VAL A 102 -9.26 3.03 -11.22
N MET A 103 -9.39 3.87 -10.18
CA MET A 103 -8.81 5.22 -10.18
C MET A 103 -7.28 5.21 -10.04
N MET A 104 -6.69 4.22 -9.36
CA MET A 104 -5.22 4.12 -9.28
C MET A 104 -4.52 4.11 -10.65
N PRO A 105 -4.87 3.22 -11.60
CA PRO A 105 -4.27 3.23 -12.94
C PRO A 105 -4.70 4.44 -13.77
N PHE A 106 -5.96 4.92 -13.65
CA PHE A 106 -6.43 6.06 -14.45
C PHE A 106 -5.82 7.40 -14.03
N SER A 107 -5.60 7.61 -12.74
CA SER A 107 -4.96 8.82 -12.22
C SER A 107 -3.43 8.75 -12.25
N PHE A 108 -2.85 7.62 -12.71
CA PHE A 108 -1.41 7.35 -12.65
C PHE A 108 -0.77 7.58 -11.26
N SER A 109 -1.59 7.50 -10.22
CA SER A 109 -1.22 7.87 -8.85
C SER A 109 -1.96 6.99 -7.85
N ILE A 110 -1.19 6.25 -7.06
CA ILE A 110 -1.72 5.40 -5.99
C ILE A 110 -2.45 6.26 -4.95
N THR A 111 -1.87 7.43 -4.63
CA THR A 111 -2.42 8.35 -3.63
C THR A 111 -3.80 8.88 -4.03
N GLU A 112 -3.97 9.28 -5.30
CA GLU A 112 -5.26 9.75 -5.84
C GLU A 112 -6.32 8.65 -5.77
N GLY A 113 -5.97 7.43 -6.19
CA GLY A 113 -6.90 6.30 -6.15
C GLY A 113 -7.34 5.95 -4.73
N ILE A 114 -6.41 5.93 -3.77
CA ILE A 114 -6.73 5.71 -2.34
C ILE A 114 -7.63 6.84 -1.81
N ALA A 115 -7.32 8.09 -2.14
CA ALA A 115 -8.12 9.24 -1.71
C ALA A 115 -9.59 9.12 -2.13
N LEU A 116 -9.84 8.86 -3.41
CA LEU A 116 -11.19 8.67 -3.95
C LEU A 116 -11.88 7.44 -3.35
N GLY A 117 -11.12 6.38 -3.06
CA GLY A 117 -11.58 5.22 -2.31
C GLY A 117 -12.12 5.55 -0.92
N PHE A 118 -11.34 6.26 -0.11
CA PHE A 118 -11.74 6.66 1.24
C PHE A 118 -12.94 7.63 1.23
N ILE A 119 -12.95 8.60 0.30
CA ILE A 119 -14.05 9.55 0.16
C ILE A 119 -15.34 8.81 -0.22
N SER A 120 -15.29 7.94 -1.22
CA SER A 120 -16.47 7.16 -1.65
C SER A 120 -16.97 6.23 -0.53
N TYR A 121 -16.07 5.63 0.26
CA TYR A 121 -16.46 4.83 1.44
C TYR A 121 -17.23 5.66 2.47
N CYS A 122 -16.73 6.86 2.81
CA CYS A 122 -17.44 7.76 3.71
C CYS A 122 -18.80 8.17 3.14
N VAL A 123 -18.87 8.59 1.88
CA VAL A 123 -20.12 9.00 1.23
C VAL A 123 -21.15 7.86 1.23
N MET A 124 -20.75 6.64 0.89
CA MET A 124 -21.65 5.48 0.85
C MET A 124 -22.17 5.12 2.25
N LYS A 125 -21.30 5.08 3.27
CA LYS A 125 -21.71 4.74 4.64
C LYS A 125 -22.57 5.84 5.28
N ILE A 126 -22.31 7.12 4.98
CA ILE A 126 -23.17 8.24 5.41
C ILE A 126 -24.53 8.18 4.71
N GLY A 127 -24.54 8.03 3.37
CA GLY A 127 -25.77 8.01 2.57
C GLY A 127 -26.70 6.83 2.85
N THR A 128 -26.15 5.69 3.29
CA THR A 128 -26.93 4.50 3.68
C THR A 128 -27.31 4.47 5.17
N GLY A 129 -26.99 5.52 5.94
CA GLY A 129 -27.31 5.62 7.36
C GLY A 129 -26.45 4.72 8.27
N ARG A 130 -25.42 4.07 7.75
CA ARG A 130 -24.51 3.18 8.48
C ARG A 130 -23.35 3.93 9.13
N LEU A 131 -23.67 5.01 9.83
CA LEU A 131 -22.69 5.88 10.50
C LEU A 131 -21.91 5.17 11.61
N ARG A 132 -22.46 4.09 12.18
CA ARG A 132 -21.80 3.31 13.24
C ARG A 132 -20.60 2.50 12.75
N ASP A 133 -20.53 2.21 11.45
CA ASP A 133 -19.40 1.49 10.85
C ASP A 133 -18.20 2.42 10.56
N LEU A 134 -18.41 3.74 10.64
CA LEU A 134 -17.38 4.73 10.39
C LEU A 134 -16.59 5.02 11.65
N SER A 135 -15.35 4.54 11.69
CA SER A 135 -14.41 4.99 12.71
C SER A 135 -14.06 6.46 12.50
N PRO A 136 -13.86 7.25 13.58
CA PRO A 136 -13.47 8.66 13.48
C PRO A 136 -12.19 8.87 12.65
N CYS A 137 -11.24 7.93 12.73
CA CYS A 137 -10.00 7.98 11.95
C CYS A 137 -10.26 7.98 10.43
N VAL A 138 -11.20 7.16 9.95
CA VAL A 138 -11.54 7.08 8.53
C VAL A 138 -12.13 8.40 8.03
N ILE A 139 -12.99 9.04 8.85
CA ILE A 139 -13.57 10.35 8.54
C ILE A 139 -12.49 11.42 8.48
N ILE A 140 -11.58 11.47 9.45
CA ILE A 140 -10.47 12.43 9.48
C ILE A 140 -9.60 12.28 8.23
N VAL A 141 -9.21 11.04 7.90
CA VAL A 141 -8.39 10.76 6.70
C VAL A 141 -9.10 11.15 5.42
N ALA A 142 -10.39 10.80 5.27
CA ALA A 142 -11.17 11.21 4.10
C ALA A 142 -11.28 12.74 3.99
N LEU A 143 -11.46 13.44 5.11
CA LEU A 143 -11.53 14.90 5.14
C LEU A 143 -10.18 15.54 4.77
N MET A 144 -9.06 14.98 5.22
CA MET A 144 -7.73 15.41 4.79
C MET A 144 -7.51 15.23 3.29
N PHE A 145 -7.98 14.12 2.71
CA PHE A 145 -7.91 13.91 1.26
C PHE A 145 -8.79 14.89 0.48
N ILE A 146 -9.99 15.21 0.98
CA ILE A 146 -10.83 16.26 0.37
C ILE A 146 -10.10 17.60 0.40
N LEU A 147 -9.49 17.97 1.53
CA LEU A 147 -8.72 19.20 1.63
C LEU A 147 -7.53 19.22 0.66
N LYS A 148 -6.80 18.11 0.52
CA LYS A 148 -5.72 17.97 -0.47
C LYS A 148 -6.24 18.26 -1.89
N ILE A 149 -7.33 17.61 -2.29
CA ILE A 149 -7.90 17.76 -3.63
C ILE A 149 -8.36 19.21 -3.89
N VAL A 150 -9.04 19.81 -2.92
CA VAL A 150 -9.61 21.16 -3.07
C VAL A 150 -8.55 22.26 -3.01
N PHE A 151 -7.49 22.12 -2.20
CA PHE A 151 -6.50 23.19 -2.02
C PHE A 151 -5.23 23.02 -2.85
N ILE A 152 -4.82 21.79 -3.16
CA ILE A 152 -3.54 21.52 -3.83
C ILE A 152 -3.74 21.22 -5.31
N ASP A 153 -4.77 20.45 -5.69
CA ASP A 153 -4.96 20.08 -7.10
C ASP A 153 -5.88 21.04 -7.86
N ALA A 154 -6.65 21.87 -7.17
CA ALA A 154 -7.51 22.89 -7.79
C ALA A 154 -6.78 24.21 -8.11
N HIS A 155 -5.48 24.30 -7.83
CA HIS A 155 -4.63 25.47 -8.08
C HIS A 155 -3.39 25.07 -8.90
#